data_AF-A0A4Y2P653-F1
#
_entry.id   AF-A0A4Y2P653-F1
#
_cell.length_a   1.000
_cell.length_b   1.000
_cell.length_c   1.000
_cell.angle_alpha   90.00
_cell.angle_beta   90.00
_cell.angle_gamma   90.00
#
_symmetry.space_group_name_H-M   'P 1'
#
loop_
_entity.id
_entity.type
_entity.pdbx_description
1 polymer ?
#
loop_
_entity_poly.entity_id
_entity_poly.type
_entity_poly.pdbx_seq_one_letter_code
_entity_poly.pdbx_strand_id
1 'polypeptide(L)'
;MVTCCGMPKRDPARPGHLGGVDKKLTDKEERARLRAVSEENRRIKYVSASTSSASYEPLQEYSSSNYSKNMDSGDFPTLIESSKPGTNKSVMMKDFTTPKLVVALDRCQVPDVVALHSDGKLLPALSARKSKEERLPIVISYEFKEQLIAVPRLDNSTRKEQAQAFWKAILDWNLEDKVQILCCDSTTSNTGSFNGACALLEQNFDREMLFFSCRHRVYELVLKTIFEVKIKKVTTSPDIPLFKKLKDNWKNIDLTKIQCYRETMELFRSVPELEDLCDFYRAELKNLMVRDDYRELIELTIVFLGGDAGKNLKSDLQVPCMAQAIYSLKLSLFSSQLKLKTKDKEVLLDIFLFIVTIYVQPLLQFILTVKAPYKDLCFLKCLKTYENVNESI
;
A
#
# COMPACT_ATOMS: atom_id res chain seq x y z
N MET A 1 -17.61 6.77 -5.86
CA MET A 1 -16.15 6.92 -5.71
C MET A 1 -15.58 5.54 -5.42
N VAL A 2 -15.64 4.70 -6.45
CA VAL A 2 -15.10 3.34 -6.47
C VAL A 2 -13.77 3.46 -7.21
N THR A 3 -12.79 4.09 -6.55
CA THR A 3 -11.40 3.79 -6.89
C THR A 3 -11.22 2.29 -6.65
N CYS A 4 -10.27 1.63 -7.31
CA CYS A 4 -10.15 0.18 -7.16
C CYS A 4 -9.92 -0.32 -5.71
N CYS A 5 -9.53 0.56 -4.79
CA CYS A 5 -9.48 0.29 -3.34
C CYS A 5 -10.68 0.85 -2.53
N GLY A 6 -11.75 1.26 -3.20
CA GLY A 6 -12.81 2.17 -2.72
C GLY A 6 -14.21 1.57 -2.68
N MET A 7 -14.36 0.28 -2.40
CA MET A 7 -15.68 -0.25 -2.02
C MET A 7 -15.91 0.03 -0.52
N PRO A 8 -16.85 0.91 -0.14
CA PRO A 8 -17.17 1.12 1.27
C PRO A 8 -17.68 -0.19 1.89
N LYS A 9 -17.11 -0.58 3.04
CA LYS A 9 -17.74 -1.58 3.91
C LYS A 9 -19.01 -0.92 4.47
N ARG A 10 -20.16 -1.20 3.84
CA ARG A 10 -21.47 -0.76 4.34
C ARG A 10 -21.89 -1.63 5.52
N ASP A 11 -22.74 -1.14 6.40
CA ASP A 11 -23.25 -1.91 7.54
C ASP A 11 -23.83 -3.29 7.12
N PRO A 12 -23.63 -4.36 7.91
CA PRO A 12 -24.04 -5.73 7.56
C PRO A 12 -25.54 -5.92 7.30
N ALA A 13 -26.38 -4.95 7.65
CA ALA A 13 -27.84 -5.07 7.67
C ALA A 13 -28.56 -4.39 6.49
N ARG A 14 -27.86 -3.75 5.52
CA ARG A 14 -28.52 -3.15 4.34
C ARG A 14 -28.43 -4.05 3.09
N PRO A 15 -29.51 -4.17 2.28
CA PRO A 15 -29.46 -4.85 0.98
C PRO A 15 -28.37 -4.24 0.07
N GLY A 16 -27.53 -5.08 -0.56
CA GLY A 16 -26.40 -4.65 -1.40
C GLY A 16 -25.03 -4.60 -0.71
N HIS A 17 -24.86 -5.25 0.44
CA HIS A 17 -23.58 -5.41 1.13
C HIS A 17 -22.69 -6.47 0.45
N LEU A 18 -21.53 -6.06 -0.10
CA LEU A 18 -20.48 -6.98 -0.53
C LEU A 18 -19.44 -7.13 0.60
N GLY A 19 -19.68 -8.10 1.49
CA GLY A 19 -18.85 -8.44 2.65
C GLY A 19 -17.52 -9.13 2.31
N GLY A 20 -16.83 -8.65 1.28
CA GLY A 20 -15.56 -9.18 0.80
C GLY A 20 -14.38 -8.83 1.69
N VAL A 21 -13.41 -9.74 1.77
CA VAL A 21 -12.10 -9.44 2.36
C VAL A 21 -11.11 -9.22 1.23
N ASP A 22 -10.29 -8.18 1.37
CA ASP A 22 -9.19 -7.93 0.45
C ASP A 22 -8.27 -9.17 0.40
N LYS A 23 -8.03 -9.68 -0.82
CA LYS A 23 -7.24 -10.89 -1.00
C LYS A 23 -5.82 -10.69 -0.49
N LYS A 24 -5.24 -9.52 -0.75
CA LYS A 24 -3.85 -9.21 -0.40
C LYS A 24 -3.67 -9.08 1.10
N LEU A 25 -4.62 -8.46 1.79
CA LEU A 25 -4.65 -8.38 3.24
C LEU A 25 -4.73 -9.78 3.84
N THR A 26 -5.61 -10.62 3.31
CA THR A 26 -5.76 -12.02 3.74
C THR A 26 -4.45 -12.80 3.56
N ASP A 27 -3.80 -12.70 2.39
CA ASP A 27 -2.53 -13.37 2.13
C ASP A 27 -1.39 -12.83 3.02
N LYS A 28 -1.42 -11.54 3.38
CA LYS A 28 -0.46 -10.93 4.31
C LYS A 28 -0.68 -11.43 5.74
N GLU A 29 -1.92 -11.52 6.19
CA GLU A 29 -2.29 -12.06 7.50
C GLU A 29 -1.94 -13.55 7.62
N GLU A 30 -2.21 -14.35 6.59
CA GLU A 30 -1.89 -15.77 6.60
C GLU A 30 -0.37 -16.01 6.62
N ARG A 31 0.40 -15.24 5.83
CA ARG A 31 1.88 -15.26 5.92
C ARG A 31 2.40 -14.80 7.27
N ALA A 32 1.71 -13.90 7.97
CA ALA A 32 2.09 -13.49 9.31
C ALA A 32 1.80 -14.63 10.32
N ARG A 33 0.65 -15.30 10.21
CA ARG A 33 0.31 -16.48 11.01
C ARG A 33 1.30 -17.61 10.82
N LEU A 34 1.61 -17.97 9.57
CA LEU A 34 2.59 -19.01 9.25
C LEU A 34 3.98 -18.67 9.80
N ARG A 35 4.40 -17.40 9.73
CA ARG A 35 5.66 -16.96 10.36
C ARG A 35 5.63 -17.08 11.88
N ALA A 36 4.54 -16.68 12.53
CA ALA A 36 4.39 -16.83 13.98
C ALA A 36 4.45 -18.30 14.42
N VAL A 37 3.77 -19.20 13.69
CA VAL A 37 3.83 -20.65 13.92
C VAL A 37 5.24 -21.19 13.71
N SER A 38 5.93 -20.76 12.65
CA SER A 38 7.32 -21.16 12.41
C SER A 38 8.29 -20.65 13.47
N GLU A 39 8.09 -19.43 13.98
CA GLU A 39 8.89 -18.84 15.05
C GLU A 39 8.68 -19.61 16.37
N GLU A 40 7.43 -19.99 16.68
CA GLU A 40 7.09 -20.79 17.85
C GLU A 40 7.67 -22.20 17.75
N ASN A 41 7.56 -22.85 16.59
CA ASN A 41 8.20 -24.15 16.34
C ASN A 41 9.74 -24.07 16.49
N ARG A 42 10.36 -22.94 16.09
CA ARG A 42 11.79 -22.71 16.30
C ARG A 42 12.14 -22.56 17.79
N ARG A 43 11.29 -21.88 18.58
CA ARG A 43 11.44 -21.76 20.04
C ARG A 43 11.30 -23.11 20.73
N ILE A 44 10.28 -23.89 20.38
CA ILE A 44 10.08 -25.25 20.90
C ILE A 44 11.30 -26.12 20.59
N LYS A 45 11.80 -26.09 19.35
CA LYS A 45 13.01 -26.84 18.95
C LYS A 45 14.25 -26.42 19.75
N TYR A 46 14.42 -25.12 20.00
CA TYR A 46 15.54 -24.61 20.79
C TYR A 46 15.44 -25.05 22.26
N VAL A 47 14.26 -24.92 22.88
CA VAL A 47 14.01 -25.40 24.25
C VAL A 47 14.24 -26.91 24.36
N SER A 48 13.80 -27.67 23.36
CA SER A 48 13.99 -29.14 23.29
C SER A 48 15.47 -29.54 23.15
N ALA A 49 16.27 -28.74 22.44
CA ALA A 49 17.72 -28.96 22.31
C ALA A 49 18.48 -28.54 23.59
N SER A 50 17.97 -27.55 24.34
CA SER A 50 18.55 -27.15 25.63
C SER A 50 18.27 -28.16 26.75
N THR A 51 17.18 -28.92 26.68
CA THR A 51 16.92 -30.04 27.62
C THR A 51 17.72 -31.30 27.30
N SER A 52 18.26 -31.45 26.08
CA SER A 52 19.01 -32.66 25.68
C SER A 52 20.53 -32.52 25.81
N SER A 53 21.08 -31.37 26.21
CA SER A 53 22.54 -31.12 26.23
C SER A 53 23.20 -31.28 27.61
N ALA A 54 22.54 -31.91 28.58
CA ALA A 54 23.11 -32.19 29.90
C ALA A 54 23.70 -33.60 29.99
N SER A 55 24.72 -33.91 29.18
CA SER A 55 25.70 -34.99 29.46
C SER A 55 26.91 -34.86 28.52
N TYR A 56 28.06 -34.50 29.10
CA TYR A 56 29.44 -34.57 28.57
C TYR A 56 29.84 -36.06 28.29
N GLU A 57 30.78 -36.48 27.41
CA GLU A 57 32.14 -36.02 27.05
C GLU A 57 32.57 -36.53 25.63
N PRO A 58 33.72 -36.08 25.05
CA PRO A 58 34.11 -36.24 23.63
C PRO A 58 35.35 -37.14 23.37
N LEU A 59 35.45 -37.75 22.16
CA LEU A 59 36.59 -37.71 21.20
C LEU A 59 36.71 -38.90 20.22
N GLN A 60 37.26 -38.56 19.03
CA GLN A 60 38.12 -39.32 18.09
C GLN A 60 37.55 -40.08 16.86
N GLU A 61 38.42 -40.06 15.84
CA GLU A 61 38.32 -40.25 14.39
C GLU A 61 38.21 -41.72 13.92
N TYR A 62 37.77 -41.95 12.67
CA TYR A 62 38.50 -42.65 11.57
C TYR A 62 37.54 -43.12 10.44
N SER A 63 37.96 -42.90 9.18
CA SER A 63 37.85 -43.73 7.93
C SER A 63 36.59 -44.56 7.63
N SER A 64 36.16 -44.87 6.39
CA SER A 64 36.54 -44.65 4.99
C SER A 64 35.52 -45.38 4.09
N SER A 65 35.21 -44.85 2.89
CA SER A 65 34.86 -45.53 1.60
C SER A 65 33.66 -46.54 1.55
N ASN A 66 32.81 -46.66 0.52
CA ASN A 66 33.04 -46.78 -0.93
C ASN A 66 31.71 -46.74 -1.75
N TYR A 67 31.81 -46.29 -3.01
CA TYR A 67 31.05 -46.65 -4.24
C TYR A 67 29.50 -46.55 -4.29
N SER A 68 28.85 -46.00 -5.31
CA SER A 68 29.04 -46.25 -6.76
C SER A 68 28.45 -45.16 -7.67
N LYS A 69 28.95 -45.14 -8.90
CA LYS A 69 28.70 -44.25 -10.05
C LYS A 69 27.35 -44.47 -10.73
N ASN A 70 26.85 -43.42 -11.41
CA ASN A 70 26.45 -43.33 -12.85
C ASN A 70 25.90 -41.89 -13.06
N MET A 71 26.55 -40.92 -13.75
CA MET A 71 26.69 -40.68 -15.21
C MET A 71 25.37 -40.96 -15.96
N ASP A 72 24.72 -40.04 -16.69
CA ASP A 72 25.22 -39.15 -17.75
C ASP A 72 24.20 -38.01 -18.02
N SER A 73 24.63 -36.74 -18.09
CA SER A 73 24.84 -35.90 -19.30
C SER A 73 23.61 -35.18 -19.87
N GLY A 74 23.74 -33.86 -20.03
CA GLY A 74 22.78 -32.99 -20.70
C GLY A 74 23.12 -31.52 -20.48
N ASP A 75 24.08 -31.04 -21.25
CA ASP A 75 24.83 -29.78 -21.13
C ASP A 75 24.00 -28.48 -21.06
N PHE A 76 24.35 -27.62 -20.11
CA PHE A 76 24.13 -26.16 -20.18
C PHE A 76 25.46 -25.48 -20.54
N PRO A 77 25.52 -24.58 -21.54
CA PRO A 77 26.73 -23.81 -21.79
C PRO A 77 26.96 -22.84 -20.64
N THR A 78 28.01 -23.12 -19.87
CA THR A 78 28.64 -22.16 -18.96
C THR A 78 29.68 -21.38 -19.75
N LEU A 79 29.55 -20.06 -19.80
CA LEU A 79 30.73 -19.20 -19.79
C LEU A 79 30.55 -18.17 -18.68
N ILE A 80 31.24 -18.45 -17.59
CA ILE A 80 31.60 -17.51 -16.53
C ILE A 80 32.62 -16.55 -17.14
N GLU A 81 32.44 -15.24 -16.92
CA GLU A 81 33.59 -14.43 -16.56
C GLU A 81 33.24 -13.61 -15.32
N SER A 82 33.96 -13.93 -14.26
CA SER A 82 33.81 -13.44 -12.90
C SER A 82 34.48 -12.08 -12.73
N SER A 83 33.71 -11.13 -12.19
CA SER A 83 34.08 -10.07 -11.24
C SER A 83 35.36 -9.24 -11.43
N LYS A 84 35.17 -7.91 -11.44
CA LYS A 84 35.92 -7.04 -10.52
C LYS A 84 34.98 -6.20 -9.65
N PRO A 85 35.34 -5.94 -8.39
CA PRO A 85 34.54 -5.15 -7.44
C PRO A 85 34.81 -3.66 -7.61
N GLY A 86 33.81 -2.83 -7.26
CA GLY A 86 34.02 -1.41 -7.01
C GLY A 86 33.72 -0.49 -8.19
N THR A 87 32.45 -0.14 -8.35
CA THR A 87 32.04 1.24 -8.62
C THR A 87 30.57 1.34 -8.24
N ASN A 88 30.22 2.32 -7.40
CA ASN A 88 28.83 2.64 -7.10
C ASN A 88 28.09 2.74 -8.43
N LYS A 89 27.06 1.92 -8.65
CA LYS A 89 26.13 2.14 -9.76
C LYS A 89 25.53 3.52 -9.53
N SER A 90 26.05 4.52 -10.23
CA SER A 90 25.34 5.77 -10.39
C SER A 90 24.00 5.36 -10.97
N VAL A 91 22.92 5.71 -10.27
CA VAL A 91 21.59 5.61 -10.81
C VAL A 91 21.61 6.55 -12.01
N MET A 92 21.83 6.02 -13.21
CA MET A 92 21.67 6.80 -14.43
C MET A 92 20.28 7.40 -14.37
N MET A 93 20.23 8.71 -14.42
CA MET A 93 19.01 9.47 -14.61
C MET A 93 18.45 9.02 -15.96
N LYS A 94 17.52 8.06 -15.94
CA LYS A 94 16.84 7.61 -17.15
C LYS A 94 16.01 8.79 -17.63
N ASP A 95 16.15 9.16 -18.90
CA ASP A 95 15.21 10.07 -19.53
C ASP A 95 13.80 9.50 -19.34
N PHE A 96 12.98 10.21 -18.57
CA PHE A 96 11.60 9.80 -18.27
C PHE A 96 10.72 9.81 -19.52
N THR A 97 11.11 10.60 -20.52
CA THR A 97 10.44 10.71 -21.82
C THR A 97 10.96 9.64 -22.77
N THR A 98 10.34 8.46 -22.73
CA THR A 98 10.60 7.41 -23.73
C THR A 98 9.74 7.64 -24.98
N PRO A 99 10.17 7.24 -26.19
CA PRO A 99 9.32 7.29 -27.38
C PRO A 99 7.97 6.60 -27.18
N LYS A 100 7.97 5.51 -26.40
CA LYS A 100 6.75 4.79 -26.01
C LYS A 100 5.77 5.65 -25.22
N LEU A 101 6.30 6.39 -24.23
CA LEU A 101 5.50 7.30 -23.42
C LEU A 101 4.91 8.43 -24.27
N VAL A 102 5.67 8.94 -25.24
CA VAL A 102 5.20 10.00 -26.15
C VAL A 102 4.03 9.52 -27.01
N VAL A 103 4.13 8.33 -27.64
CA VAL A 103 3.07 7.76 -28.47
C VAL A 103 1.80 7.49 -27.67
N ALA A 104 1.94 6.94 -26.47
CA ALA A 104 0.81 6.66 -25.59
C ALA A 104 0.13 7.96 -25.08
N LEU A 105 0.92 9.01 -24.78
CA LEU A 105 0.40 10.31 -24.36
C LEU A 105 -0.27 11.09 -25.49
N ASP A 106 0.23 10.99 -26.71
CA ASP A 106 -0.38 11.65 -27.89
C ASP A 106 -1.81 11.14 -28.11
N ARG A 107 -2.02 9.83 -27.98
CA ARG A 107 -3.35 9.21 -28.02
C ARG A 107 -4.24 9.64 -26.85
N CYS A 108 -3.66 10.02 -25.72
CA CYS A 108 -4.41 10.51 -24.56
C CYS A 108 -4.93 11.94 -24.72
N GLN A 109 -4.55 12.66 -25.79
CA GLN A 109 -5.09 14.00 -26.09
C GLN A 109 -6.51 13.94 -26.70
N VAL A 110 -7.05 12.74 -26.92
CA VAL A 110 -8.39 12.52 -27.47
C VAL A 110 -9.45 12.62 -26.34
N PRO A 111 -10.63 13.23 -26.56
CA PRO A 111 -11.64 13.43 -25.51
C PRO A 111 -12.20 12.16 -24.82
N ASP A 112 -11.97 10.97 -25.37
CA ASP A 112 -12.63 9.72 -24.96
C ASP A 112 -11.70 8.70 -24.27
N VAL A 113 -10.63 9.15 -23.61
CA VAL A 113 -9.70 8.23 -22.92
C VAL A 113 -10.38 7.50 -21.78
N VAL A 114 -10.33 6.17 -21.83
CA VAL A 114 -10.80 5.30 -20.76
C VAL A 114 -9.60 4.71 -20.00
N ALA A 115 -9.66 4.82 -18.67
CA ALA A 115 -8.76 4.10 -17.78
C ALA A 115 -9.46 2.88 -17.19
N LEU A 116 -8.83 1.72 -17.29
CA LEU A 116 -9.30 0.47 -16.72
C LEU A 116 -8.63 0.23 -15.37
N HIS A 117 -9.43 -0.16 -14.39
CA HIS A 117 -9.01 -0.40 -13.01
C HIS A 117 -9.41 -1.79 -12.55
N SER A 118 -8.52 -2.43 -11.78
CA SER A 118 -8.91 -3.63 -11.05
C SER A 118 -8.22 -3.82 -9.71
N ASP A 119 -8.95 -4.47 -8.80
CA ASP A 119 -8.49 -4.91 -7.48
C ASP A 119 -9.15 -6.25 -7.12
N GLY A 120 -8.42 -7.35 -7.26
CA GLY A 120 -8.93 -8.69 -6.99
C GLY A 120 -9.31 -8.89 -5.51
N LYS A 121 -10.52 -9.41 -5.25
CA LYS A 121 -11.04 -9.64 -3.90
C LYS A 121 -11.49 -11.08 -3.68
N LEU A 122 -11.39 -11.54 -2.44
CA LEU A 122 -12.00 -12.79 -2.02
C LEU A 122 -13.40 -12.51 -1.47
N LEU A 123 -14.42 -12.97 -2.20
CA LEU A 123 -15.81 -12.87 -1.79
C LEU A 123 -16.32 -14.24 -1.33
N PRO A 124 -17.26 -14.31 -0.38
CA PRO A 124 -17.95 -15.56 -0.07
C PRO A 124 -18.59 -16.15 -1.33
N ALA A 125 -18.44 -17.45 -1.54
CA ALA A 125 -19.09 -18.14 -2.64
C ALA A 125 -20.61 -18.07 -2.48
N LEU A 126 -21.33 -17.81 -3.58
CA LEU A 126 -22.79 -17.85 -3.59
C LEU A 126 -23.33 -19.27 -3.33
N SER A 127 -22.57 -20.29 -3.72
CA SER A 127 -22.93 -21.71 -3.61
C SER A 127 -22.62 -22.34 -2.26
N ALA A 128 -21.66 -21.80 -1.50
CA ALA A 128 -21.25 -22.36 -0.22
C ALA A 128 -20.73 -21.27 0.75
N ARG A 129 -21.46 -21.04 1.84
CA ARG A 129 -21.16 -19.98 2.84
C ARG A 129 -19.76 -20.05 3.46
N LYS A 130 -19.05 -21.18 3.33
CA LYS A 130 -17.72 -21.40 3.93
C LYS A 130 -16.56 -21.31 2.92
N SER A 131 -16.81 -21.33 1.61
CA SER A 131 -15.75 -21.14 0.62
C SER A 131 -15.67 -19.68 0.19
N LYS A 132 -14.45 -19.23 -0.11
CA LYS A 132 -14.20 -17.93 -0.72
C LYS A 132 -13.82 -18.14 -2.17
N GLU A 133 -14.32 -17.28 -3.03
CA GLU A 133 -13.98 -17.26 -4.45
C GLU A 133 -13.30 -15.94 -4.79
N GLU A 134 -12.32 -16.02 -5.69
CA GLU A 134 -11.70 -14.83 -6.22
C GLU A 134 -12.64 -14.18 -7.23
N ARG A 135 -12.77 -12.87 -7.09
CA ARG A 135 -13.58 -12.01 -7.94
C ARG A 135 -12.72 -10.83 -8.32
N LEU A 136 -12.71 -10.52 -9.61
CA LEU A 136 -11.93 -9.43 -10.17
C LEU A 136 -12.89 -8.30 -10.58
N PRO A 137 -13.21 -7.34 -9.70
CA PRO A 137 -13.95 -6.16 -10.12
C PRO A 137 -13.14 -5.38 -11.16
N ILE A 138 -13.79 -5.04 -12.26
CA ILE A 138 -13.24 -4.26 -13.35
C ILE A 138 -14.06 -2.98 -13.45
N VAL A 139 -13.39 -1.85 -13.21
CA VAL A 139 -13.99 -0.51 -13.21
C VAL A 139 -13.34 0.30 -14.31
N ILE A 140 -14.13 1.10 -15.02
CA ILE A 140 -13.61 2.09 -15.96
C ILE A 140 -13.76 3.49 -15.41
N SER A 141 -12.82 4.36 -15.76
CA SER A 141 -12.88 5.79 -15.48
C SER A 141 -12.80 6.58 -16.79
N TYR A 142 -13.73 7.51 -17.02
CA TYR A 142 -13.82 8.35 -18.22
C TYR A 142 -14.48 9.70 -17.86
N GLU A 143 -14.03 10.83 -18.44
CA GLU A 143 -14.65 12.17 -18.28
C GLU A 143 -15.16 12.51 -16.85
N PHE A 144 -14.42 12.07 -15.82
CA PHE A 144 -14.75 12.24 -14.39
C PHE A 144 -15.81 11.31 -13.77
N LYS A 145 -16.21 10.26 -14.49
CA LYS A 145 -17.10 9.20 -14.01
C LYS A 145 -16.33 7.91 -13.81
N GLU A 146 -16.81 7.10 -12.88
CA GLU A 146 -16.36 5.72 -12.67
C GLU A 146 -17.55 4.79 -12.88
N GLN A 147 -17.34 3.67 -13.58
CA GLN A 147 -18.38 2.67 -13.83
C GLN A 147 -17.81 1.27 -13.60
N LEU A 148 -18.46 0.49 -12.74
CA LEU A 148 -18.18 -0.94 -12.63
C LEU A 148 -18.78 -1.64 -13.86
N ILE A 149 -17.94 -2.32 -14.63
CA ILE A 149 -18.34 -2.96 -15.89
C ILE A 149 -18.41 -4.48 -15.79
N ALA A 150 -17.62 -5.09 -14.89
CA ALA A 150 -17.65 -6.52 -14.67
C ALA A 150 -17.13 -6.91 -13.27
N VAL A 151 -17.57 -8.06 -12.75
CA VAL A 151 -17.01 -8.72 -11.55
C VAL A 151 -16.79 -10.22 -11.81
N PRO A 152 -15.97 -10.60 -12.80
CA PRO A 152 -15.73 -12.00 -13.14
C PRO A 152 -15.21 -12.81 -11.95
N ARG A 153 -15.70 -14.05 -11.86
CA ARG A 153 -15.09 -15.10 -11.05
C ARG A 153 -13.79 -15.51 -11.71
N LEU A 154 -12.73 -15.65 -10.91
CA LEU A 154 -11.50 -16.27 -11.34
C LEU A 154 -11.36 -17.62 -10.65
N ASP A 155 -11.14 -18.68 -11.43
CA ASP A 155 -10.86 -20.01 -10.88
C ASP A 155 -9.42 -20.11 -10.35
N ASN A 156 -8.51 -19.31 -10.90
CA ASN A 156 -7.16 -19.10 -10.37
C ASN A 156 -6.68 -17.66 -10.69
N SER A 157 -5.65 -17.20 -9.97
CA SER A 157 -5.08 -15.85 -10.14
C SER A 157 -3.92 -15.81 -11.16
N THR A 158 -3.98 -16.68 -12.17
CA THR A 158 -2.94 -16.68 -13.21
C THR A 158 -3.07 -15.44 -14.09
N ARG A 159 -1.94 -15.02 -14.69
CA ARG A 159 -1.87 -13.86 -15.61
C ARG A 159 -2.89 -13.96 -16.73
N LYS A 160 -3.02 -15.17 -17.28
CA LYS A 160 -3.81 -15.47 -18.46
C LYS A 160 -5.30 -15.32 -18.16
N GLU A 161 -5.75 -15.89 -17.04
CA GLU A 161 -7.14 -15.79 -16.61
C GLU A 161 -7.55 -14.34 -16.36
N GLN A 162 -6.67 -13.56 -15.69
CA GLN A 162 -6.90 -12.13 -15.47
C GLN A 162 -6.97 -11.35 -16.79
N ALA A 163 -6.01 -11.56 -17.69
CA ALA A 163 -5.98 -10.90 -19.00
C ALA A 163 -7.22 -11.24 -19.85
N GLN A 164 -7.67 -12.50 -19.83
CA GLN A 164 -8.89 -12.93 -20.52
C GLN A 164 -10.14 -12.28 -19.93
N ALA A 165 -10.25 -12.22 -18.60
CA ALA A 165 -11.35 -11.55 -17.93
C ALA A 165 -11.43 -10.05 -18.26
N PHE A 166 -10.27 -9.37 -18.30
CA PHE A 166 -10.18 -7.98 -18.76
C PHE A 166 -10.60 -7.82 -20.21
N TRP A 167 -10.01 -8.61 -21.10
CA TRP A 167 -10.30 -8.53 -22.54
C TRP A 167 -11.78 -8.76 -22.82
N LYS A 168 -12.37 -9.78 -22.20
CA LYS A 168 -13.81 -10.04 -22.32
C LYS A 168 -14.64 -8.83 -21.88
N ALA A 169 -14.32 -8.22 -20.72
CA ALA A 169 -15.06 -7.04 -20.24
C ALA A 169 -14.91 -5.83 -21.18
N ILE A 170 -13.75 -5.66 -21.82
CA ILE A 170 -13.50 -4.61 -22.81
C ILE A 170 -14.36 -4.83 -24.06
N LEU A 171 -14.38 -6.05 -24.59
CA LEU A 171 -15.20 -6.42 -25.76
C LEU A 171 -16.70 -6.28 -25.47
N ASP A 172 -17.17 -6.80 -24.32
CA ASP A 172 -18.59 -6.76 -23.93
C ASP A 172 -19.13 -5.31 -23.86
N TRP A 173 -18.25 -4.33 -23.64
CA TRP A 173 -18.58 -2.90 -23.53
C TRP A 173 -18.15 -2.06 -24.75
N ASN A 174 -17.60 -2.67 -25.80
CA ASN A 174 -17.07 -2.01 -26.99
C ASN A 174 -16.05 -0.89 -26.67
N LEU A 175 -15.05 -1.21 -25.84
CA LEU A 175 -14.05 -0.25 -25.35
C LEU A 175 -12.66 -0.44 -25.96
N GLU A 176 -12.51 -1.31 -26.95
CA GLU A 176 -11.24 -1.70 -27.58
C GLU A 176 -10.44 -0.47 -28.02
N ASP A 177 -11.09 0.49 -28.67
CA ASP A 177 -10.42 1.68 -29.19
C ASP A 177 -10.24 2.78 -28.16
N LYS A 178 -10.92 2.69 -27.00
CA LYS A 178 -11.01 3.76 -26.00
C LYS A 178 -10.10 3.55 -24.78
N VAL A 179 -9.83 2.31 -24.39
CA VAL A 179 -8.96 2.04 -23.23
C VAL A 179 -7.51 2.33 -23.58
N GLN A 180 -6.91 3.31 -22.91
CA GLN A 180 -5.50 3.64 -23.11
C GLN A 180 -4.67 3.49 -21.83
N ILE A 181 -5.33 3.44 -20.67
CA ILE A 181 -4.68 3.38 -19.36
C ILE A 181 -5.13 2.12 -18.64
N LEU A 182 -4.19 1.35 -18.12
CA LEU A 182 -4.44 0.25 -17.20
C LEU A 182 -3.84 0.60 -15.84
N CYS A 183 -4.69 0.73 -14.84
CA CYS A 183 -4.30 1.05 -13.47
C CYS A 183 -4.59 -0.14 -12.56
N CYS A 184 -3.54 -0.85 -12.14
CA CYS A 184 -3.72 -1.92 -11.17
C CYS A 184 -2.64 -1.93 -10.08
N ASP A 185 -2.87 -2.85 -9.17
CA ASP A 185 -2.34 -2.81 -7.82
C ASP A 185 -1.03 -3.65 -7.78
N SER A 186 0.12 -3.00 -7.98
CA SER A 186 1.44 -3.66 -8.14
C SER A 186 2.03 -4.14 -6.80
N THR A 187 1.92 -5.43 -6.50
CA THR A 187 2.67 -6.09 -5.41
C THR A 187 3.81 -6.93 -5.94
N THR A 188 4.89 -7.03 -5.17
CA THR A 188 6.10 -7.81 -5.50
C THR A 188 5.80 -9.28 -5.81
N SER A 189 4.77 -9.88 -5.20
CA SER A 189 4.30 -11.25 -5.50
C SER A 189 3.64 -11.38 -6.87
N ASN A 190 3.16 -10.27 -7.44
CA ASN A 190 2.44 -10.23 -8.70
C ASN A 190 3.29 -9.60 -9.80
N THR A 191 4.49 -9.03 -9.54
CA THR A 191 5.30 -8.38 -10.58
C THR A 191 5.52 -9.28 -11.80
N GLY A 192 5.73 -10.59 -11.60
CA GLY A 192 5.73 -11.53 -12.72
C GLY A 192 4.33 -11.69 -13.33
N SER A 193 3.36 -12.11 -12.50
CA SER A 193 2.01 -12.47 -12.94
C SER A 193 1.25 -11.31 -13.63
N PHE A 194 1.27 -10.15 -13.01
CA PHE A 194 0.63 -8.92 -13.45
C PHE A 194 1.35 -8.28 -14.63
N ASN A 195 2.69 -8.19 -14.63
CA ASN A 195 3.38 -7.67 -15.83
C ASN A 195 3.14 -8.60 -17.02
N GLY A 196 3.00 -9.91 -16.79
CA GLY A 196 2.60 -10.83 -17.85
C GLY A 196 1.14 -10.66 -18.29
N ALA A 197 0.21 -10.34 -17.38
CA ALA A 197 -1.18 -10.06 -17.75
C ALA A 197 -1.30 -8.74 -18.54
N CYS A 198 -0.56 -7.72 -18.10
CA CYS A 198 -0.42 -6.43 -18.76
C CYS A 198 0.20 -6.56 -20.15
N ALA A 199 1.28 -7.34 -20.27
CA ALA A 199 1.91 -7.62 -21.56
C ALA A 199 0.97 -8.38 -22.51
N LEU A 200 0.20 -9.35 -21.99
CA LEU A 200 -0.83 -10.04 -22.77
C LEU A 200 -1.95 -9.09 -23.20
N LEU A 201 -2.34 -8.14 -22.36
CA LEU A 201 -3.34 -7.13 -22.73
C LEU A 201 -2.81 -6.18 -23.80
N GLU A 202 -1.57 -5.68 -23.67
CA GLU A 202 -0.93 -4.88 -24.72
C GLU A 202 -0.86 -5.62 -26.05
N GLN A 203 -0.55 -6.92 -26.03
CA GLN A 203 -0.59 -7.77 -27.22
C GLN A 203 -2.00 -7.86 -27.82
N ASN A 204 -3.04 -8.00 -26.99
CA ASN A 204 -4.41 -8.04 -27.47
C ASN A 204 -4.87 -6.71 -28.09
N PHE A 205 -4.46 -5.59 -27.52
CA PHE A 205 -4.74 -4.26 -28.08
C PHE A 205 -3.91 -3.93 -29.33
N ASP A 206 -2.86 -4.71 -29.60
CA ASP A 206 -1.86 -4.48 -30.65
C ASP A 206 -1.32 -3.03 -30.66
N ARG A 207 -1.15 -2.47 -29.45
CA ARG A 207 -0.79 -1.06 -29.29
C ARG A 207 -0.20 -0.77 -27.92
N GLU A 208 0.57 0.32 -27.84
CA GLU A 208 1.16 0.76 -26.57
C GLU A 208 0.11 1.31 -25.61
N MET A 209 0.21 0.91 -24.34
CA MET A 209 -0.73 1.26 -23.27
C MET A 209 0.02 1.95 -22.11
N LEU A 210 -0.67 2.82 -21.37
CA LEU A 210 -0.13 3.41 -20.15
C LEU A 210 -0.44 2.54 -18.94
N PHE A 211 0.59 2.10 -18.22
CA PHE A 211 0.42 1.37 -16.97
C PHE A 211 0.62 2.28 -15.77
N PHE A 212 -0.42 2.44 -14.97
CA PHE A 212 -0.35 3.16 -13.71
C PHE A 212 -0.33 2.19 -12.52
N SER A 213 0.62 2.39 -11.62
CA SER A 213 0.57 1.76 -10.31
C SER A 213 -0.60 2.35 -9.51
N CYS A 214 -1.26 1.51 -8.72
CA CYS A 214 -2.23 2.01 -7.76
C CYS A 214 -1.58 3.01 -6.80
N ARG A 215 -2.24 4.16 -6.66
CA ARG A 215 -1.73 5.27 -5.86
C ARG A 215 -1.74 4.99 -4.37
N HIS A 216 -2.68 4.20 -3.89
CA HIS A 216 -2.65 3.72 -2.50
C HIS A 216 -1.30 3.05 -2.22
N ARG A 217 -0.82 2.22 -3.15
CA ARG A 217 0.47 1.55 -3.03
C ARG A 217 1.65 2.53 -3.12
N VAL A 218 1.61 3.50 -4.04
CA VAL A 218 2.65 4.53 -4.16
C VAL A 218 2.77 5.31 -2.84
N TYR A 219 1.65 5.73 -2.26
CA TYR A 219 1.63 6.51 -1.03
C TYR A 219 1.97 5.65 0.20
N GLU A 220 1.58 4.37 0.22
CA GLU A 220 2.06 3.43 1.24
C GLU A 220 3.60 3.32 1.20
N LEU A 221 4.20 3.22 0.00
CA LEU A 221 5.65 3.14 -0.16
C LEU A 221 6.36 4.42 0.31
N VAL A 222 5.86 5.60 -0.06
CA VAL A 222 6.44 6.88 0.38
C VAL A 222 6.43 6.98 1.90
N LEU A 223 5.28 6.72 2.52
CA LEU A 223 5.17 6.78 3.97
C LEU A 223 6.09 5.75 4.64
N LYS A 224 6.17 4.54 4.08
CA LYS A 224 7.08 3.50 4.57
C LYS A 224 8.55 3.97 4.54
N THR A 225 8.99 4.61 3.46
CA THR A 225 10.36 5.14 3.35
C THR A 225 10.65 6.20 4.42
N ILE A 226 9.70 7.10 4.69
CA ILE A 226 9.86 8.12 5.73
C ILE A 226 10.03 7.48 7.10
N PHE A 227 9.23 6.44 7.38
CA PHE A 227 9.39 5.66 8.59
C PHE A 227 10.76 4.98 8.66
N GLU A 228 11.26 4.41 7.56
CA GLU A 228 12.59 3.76 7.51
C GLU A 228 13.73 4.75 7.80
N VAL A 229 13.61 5.99 7.30
CA VAL A 229 14.55 7.07 7.54
C VAL A 229 14.51 7.53 9.01
N LYS A 230 13.31 7.80 9.53
CA LYS A 230 13.12 8.44 10.84
C LYS A 230 13.15 7.46 12.01
N ILE A 231 12.66 6.24 11.80
CA ILE A 231 12.62 5.18 12.80
C ILE A 231 13.58 4.07 12.34
N LYS A 232 14.81 4.06 12.86
CA LYS A 232 15.90 3.14 12.46
C LYS A 232 15.60 1.62 12.62
N LYS A 233 14.39 1.23 13.07
CA LYS A 233 13.92 -0.16 13.25
C LYS A 233 12.52 -0.39 12.67
N VAL A 234 12.28 -0.01 11.41
CA VAL A 234 11.02 -0.39 10.75
C VAL A 234 11.10 -1.84 10.27
N THR A 235 10.32 -2.70 10.91
CA THR A 235 9.90 -3.95 10.27
C THR A 235 8.69 -3.64 9.37
N THR A 236 8.49 -4.41 8.31
CA THR A 236 7.38 -4.29 7.33
C THR A 236 5.97 -4.55 7.92
N SER A 237 5.81 -4.43 9.24
CA SER A 237 4.69 -4.89 10.05
C SER A 237 4.19 -3.78 11.00
N PRO A 238 2.92 -3.79 11.45
CA PRO A 238 2.44 -2.97 12.57
C PRO A 238 3.18 -3.18 13.91
N ASP A 239 4.19 -4.04 13.97
CA ASP A 239 5.03 -4.32 15.15
C ASP A 239 6.09 -3.24 15.43
N ILE A 240 5.83 -1.99 15.03
CA ILE A 240 6.63 -0.86 15.49
C ILE A 240 6.41 -0.75 17.01
N PRO A 241 7.46 -0.78 17.85
CA PRO A 241 7.31 -0.75 19.31
C PRO A 241 6.44 0.40 19.83
N LEU A 242 6.48 1.56 19.15
CA LEU A 242 5.62 2.71 19.42
C LEU A 242 4.13 2.41 19.20
N PHE A 243 3.80 1.73 18.10
CA PHE A 243 2.42 1.36 17.78
C PHE A 243 1.88 0.32 18.75
N LYS A 244 2.73 -0.65 19.15
CA LYS A 244 2.39 -1.60 20.19
C LYS A 244 2.10 -0.90 21.51
N LYS A 245 2.95 0.07 21.91
CA LYS A 245 2.73 0.85 23.13
C LYS A 245 1.41 1.63 23.11
N LEU A 246 1.05 2.23 21.98
CA LEU A 246 -0.26 2.87 21.83
C LEU A 246 -1.39 1.84 22.01
N LYS A 247 -1.29 0.70 21.32
CA LYS A 247 -2.30 -0.36 21.35
C LYS A 247 -2.51 -0.93 22.75
N ASP A 248 -1.43 -1.21 23.47
CA ASP A 248 -1.46 -1.80 24.80
C ASP A 248 -2.05 -0.83 25.84
N ASN A 249 -1.86 0.48 25.66
CA ASN A 249 -2.35 1.51 26.59
C ASN A 249 -3.68 2.15 26.17
N TRP A 250 -4.21 1.82 24.99
CA TRP A 250 -5.34 2.55 24.38
C TRP A 250 -6.56 2.68 25.28
N LYS A 251 -6.92 1.62 26.01
CA LYS A 251 -8.07 1.61 26.94
C LYS A 251 -7.93 2.60 28.10
N ASN A 252 -6.71 3.04 28.40
CA ASN A 252 -6.39 3.96 29.50
C ASN A 252 -6.19 5.40 29.03
N ILE A 253 -6.33 5.67 27.72
CA ILE A 253 -6.17 7.02 27.16
C ILE A 253 -7.47 7.78 27.33
N ASP A 254 -7.37 8.96 27.93
CA ASP A 254 -8.44 9.93 28.01
C ASP A 254 -8.53 10.68 26.67
N LEU A 255 -9.57 10.38 25.89
CA LEU A 255 -9.81 10.96 24.56
C LEU A 255 -10.11 12.47 24.61
N THR A 256 -10.39 13.03 25.80
CA THR A 256 -10.61 14.48 25.96
C THR A 256 -9.30 15.26 26.12
N LYS A 257 -8.22 14.59 26.54
CA LYS A 257 -6.90 15.20 26.78
C LYS A 257 -6.02 15.11 25.54
N ILE A 258 -6.44 15.83 24.51
CA ILE A 258 -5.75 15.92 23.23
C ILE A 258 -4.70 17.03 23.29
N GLN A 259 -3.49 16.73 22.80
CA GLN A 259 -2.46 17.73 22.61
C GLN A 259 -2.77 18.61 21.39
N CYS A 260 -2.77 19.93 21.59
CA CYS A 260 -2.88 20.90 20.49
C CYS A 260 -1.52 21.10 19.81
N TYR A 261 -1.52 21.12 18.48
CA TYR A 261 -0.31 21.34 17.67
C TYR A 261 -0.41 22.59 16.79
N ARG A 262 -1.45 23.43 16.96
CA ARG A 262 -1.68 24.63 16.16
C ARG A 262 -0.45 25.55 16.12
N GLU A 263 0.03 25.94 17.29
CA GLU A 263 1.21 26.82 17.44
C GLU A 263 2.46 26.21 16.78
N THR A 264 2.60 24.88 16.84
CA THR A 264 3.69 24.18 16.16
C THR A 264 3.54 24.25 14.65
N MET A 265 2.32 24.12 14.11
CA MET A 265 2.07 24.21 12.66
C MET A 265 2.31 25.62 12.12
N GLU A 266 2.00 26.65 12.90
CA GLU A 266 2.23 28.05 12.54
C GLU A 266 3.72 28.41 12.40
N LEU A 267 4.63 27.59 12.96
CA LEU A 267 6.07 27.73 12.74
C LEU A 267 6.51 27.27 11.34
N PHE A 268 5.74 26.38 10.70
CA PHE A 268 6.12 25.77 9.43
C PHE A 268 5.31 26.30 8.24
N ARG A 269 4.11 26.81 8.49
CA ARG A 269 3.14 27.25 7.48
C ARG A 269 2.45 28.51 7.96
N SER A 270 2.07 29.38 7.04
CA SER A 270 1.30 30.58 7.37
C SER A 270 -0.11 30.21 7.83
N VAL A 271 -0.72 31.04 8.69
CA VAL A 271 -2.09 30.84 9.17
C VAL A 271 -3.10 30.65 8.03
N PRO A 272 -3.09 31.46 6.94
CA PRO A 272 -4.00 31.25 5.81
C PRO A 272 -3.83 29.89 5.14
N GLU A 273 -2.59 29.40 4.97
CA GLU A 273 -2.35 28.07 4.37
C GLU A 273 -2.86 26.92 5.23
N LEU A 274 -2.88 27.10 6.56
CA LEU A 274 -3.44 26.12 7.50
C LEU A 274 -4.97 26.14 7.49
N GLU A 275 -5.58 27.33 7.35
CA GLU A 275 -7.02 27.51 7.21
C GLU A 275 -7.53 26.92 5.89
N ASP A 276 -6.88 27.23 4.77
CA ASP A 276 -7.19 26.66 3.45
C ASP A 276 -7.14 25.12 3.48
N LEU A 277 -6.13 24.57 4.16
CA LEU A 277 -5.98 23.13 4.31
C LEU A 277 -7.09 22.53 5.20
N CYS A 278 -7.45 23.19 6.30
CA CYS A 278 -8.58 22.80 7.13
C CYS A 278 -9.89 22.77 6.33
N ASP A 279 -10.13 23.80 5.53
CA ASP A 279 -11.36 23.94 4.75
C ASP A 279 -11.44 22.91 3.63
N PHE A 280 -10.31 22.60 2.98
CA PHE A 280 -10.21 21.46 2.07
C PHE A 280 -10.62 20.15 2.76
N TYR A 281 -10.06 19.84 3.94
CA TYR A 281 -10.37 18.61 4.67
C TYR A 281 -11.83 18.56 5.17
N ARG A 282 -12.39 19.69 5.60
CA ARG A 282 -13.81 19.79 5.97
C ARG A 282 -14.73 19.54 4.77
N ALA A 283 -14.37 20.03 3.59
CA ALA A 283 -15.10 19.76 2.35
C ALA A 283 -15.06 18.27 2.01
N GLU A 284 -13.89 17.64 2.13
CA GLU A 284 -13.73 16.20 1.90
C GLU A 284 -14.55 15.35 2.88
N LEU A 285 -14.69 15.74 4.16
CA LEU A 285 -15.52 14.99 5.12
C LEU A 285 -17.01 14.94 4.78
N LYS A 286 -17.52 15.96 4.07
CA LYS A 286 -18.92 16.02 3.61
C LYS A 286 -19.20 15.04 2.48
N ASN A 287 -18.18 14.47 1.85
CA ASN A 287 -18.36 13.46 0.82
C ASN A 287 -18.95 12.18 1.43
N LEU A 288 -20.19 11.86 1.03
CA LEU A 288 -21.01 10.72 1.54
C LEU A 288 -20.37 9.34 1.31
N MET A 289 -19.35 9.25 0.45
CA MET A 289 -18.73 7.99 0.01
C MET A 289 -17.30 7.79 0.53
N VAL A 290 -16.84 8.61 1.50
CA VAL A 290 -15.50 8.46 2.08
C VAL A 290 -15.41 7.20 2.93
N ARG A 291 -14.39 6.37 2.66
CA ARG A 291 -14.07 5.14 3.39
C ARG A 291 -13.80 5.47 4.87
N ASP A 292 -14.15 4.56 5.76
CA ASP A 292 -14.12 4.80 7.21
C ASP A 292 -12.75 5.18 7.80
N ASP A 293 -11.68 4.62 7.25
CA ASP A 293 -10.29 4.91 7.61
C ASP A 293 -9.80 6.23 7.01
N TYR A 294 -10.26 6.60 5.81
CA TYR A 294 -10.02 7.93 5.26
C TYR A 294 -10.73 9.00 6.06
N ARG A 295 -11.97 8.75 6.46
CA ARG A 295 -12.71 9.64 7.35
C ARG A 295 -11.93 9.87 8.64
N GLU A 296 -11.47 8.79 9.28
CA GLU A 296 -10.68 8.88 10.50
C GLU A 296 -9.35 9.63 10.28
N LEU A 297 -8.65 9.37 9.17
CA LEU A 297 -7.43 10.08 8.81
C LEU A 297 -7.70 11.59 8.67
N ILE A 298 -8.76 11.98 7.96
CA ILE A 298 -9.14 13.39 7.76
C ILE A 298 -9.52 14.05 9.09
N GLU A 299 -10.34 13.39 9.90
CA GLU A 299 -10.75 13.89 11.23
C GLU A 299 -9.52 14.14 12.11
N LEU A 300 -8.59 13.18 12.18
CA LEU A 300 -7.33 13.35 12.89
C LEU A 300 -6.54 14.54 12.35
N THR A 301 -6.40 14.66 11.02
CA THR A 301 -5.68 15.78 10.39
C THR A 301 -6.30 17.14 10.73
N ILE A 302 -7.63 17.26 10.79
CA ILE A 302 -8.31 18.51 11.19
C ILE A 302 -7.99 18.86 12.65
N VAL A 303 -8.00 17.88 13.56
CA VAL A 303 -7.62 18.10 14.98
C VAL A 303 -6.18 18.61 15.07
N PHE A 304 -5.25 18.06 14.29
CA PHE A 304 -3.85 18.50 14.27
C PHE A 304 -3.67 19.94 13.82
N LEU A 305 -4.45 20.37 12.83
CA LEU A 305 -4.47 21.74 12.37
C LEU A 305 -5.18 22.69 13.34
N GLY A 306 -5.65 22.18 14.50
CA GLY A 306 -6.34 22.95 15.53
C GLY A 306 -7.79 23.27 15.18
N GLY A 307 -8.41 22.52 14.27
CA GLY A 307 -9.84 22.61 13.97
C GLY A 307 -10.67 21.70 14.88
N ASP A 308 -11.96 22.02 15.05
CA ASP A 308 -12.91 21.10 15.68
C ASP A 308 -13.26 19.98 14.70
N ALA A 309 -12.77 18.77 14.95
CA ALA A 309 -13.26 17.56 14.29
C ALA A 309 -14.41 17.03 15.14
N GLY A 310 -15.62 16.97 14.58
CA GLY A 310 -16.85 16.61 15.31
C GLY A 310 -16.71 15.40 16.23
N LYS A 311 -16.39 15.67 17.50
CA LYS A 311 -16.46 14.91 18.77
C LYS A 311 -16.25 13.38 18.86
N ASN A 312 -16.06 12.61 17.80
CA ASN A 312 -16.02 11.15 17.88
C ASN A 312 -14.75 10.55 17.26
N LEU A 313 -13.59 10.82 17.85
CA LEU A 313 -12.39 10.03 17.55
C LEU A 313 -12.72 8.56 17.79
N LYS A 314 -12.63 7.74 16.73
CA LYS A 314 -12.97 6.32 16.81
C LYS A 314 -12.17 5.63 17.91
N SER A 315 -12.91 4.97 18.80
CA SER A 315 -12.43 4.22 19.95
C SER A 315 -11.76 2.89 19.59
N ASP A 316 -11.77 2.48 18.32
CA ASP A 316 -11.13 1.24 17.86
C ASP A 316 -9.82 1.51 17.11
N LEU A 317 -8.77 0.76 17.46
CA LEU A 317 -7.55 0.59 16.67
C LEU A 317 -7.73 -0.61 15.74
N GLN A 318 -8.63 -0.52 14.75
CA GLN A 318 -8.61 -1.48 13.65
C GLN A 318 -7.33 -1.30 12.84
N VAL A 319 -6.89 -2.33 12.11
CA VAL A 319 -5.70 -2.27 11.23
C VAL A 319 -6.13 -1.62 9.90
N PRO A 320 -6.01 -0.29 9.73
CA PRO A 320 -6.57 0.41 8.59
C PRO A 320 -5.63 0.27 7.38
N CYS A 321 -6.14 0.52 6.18
CA CYS A 321 -5.34 0.64 4.95
C CYS A 321 -4.28 1.77 5.06
N MET A 322 -4.37 2.61 6.10
CA MET A 322 -3.48 3.74 6.42
C MET A 322 -2.89 3.65 7.84
N ALA A 323 -2.67 2.43 8.35
CA ALA A 323 -2.25 2.19 9.74
C ALA A 323 -1.10 3.08 10.20
N GLN A 324 -0.04 3.19 9.41
CA GLN A 324 1.11 4.01 9.77
C GLN A 324 0.75 5.48 9.98
N ALA A 325 -0.07 6.07 9.10
CA ALA A 325 -0.48 7.47 9.23
C ALA A 325 -1.38 7.68 10.45
N ILE A 326 -2.44 6.87 10.58
CA ILE A 326 -3.44 6.98 11.65
C ILE A 326 -2.78 6.75 13.03
N TYR A 327 -1.94 5.72 13.15
CA TYR A 327 -1.26 5.43 14.42
C TYR A 327 -0.28 6.54 14.79
N SER A 328 0.47 7.10 13.83
CA SER A 328 1.37 8.23 14.11
C SER A 328 0.61 9.45 14.60
N LEU A 329 -0.51 9.80 13.93
CA LEU A 329 -1.36 10.91 14.35
C LEU A 329 -1.91 10.68 15.77
N LYS A 330 -2.50 9.51 16.05
CA LYS A 330 -2.99 9.18 17.39
C LYS A 330 -1.88 9.19 18.46
N LEU A 331 -0.70 8.64 18.14
CA LEU A 331 0.46 8.65 19.04
C LEU A 331 0.89 10.07 19.43
N SER A 332 0.91 10.98 18.46
CA SER A 332 1.28 12.37 18.69
C SER A 332 0.21 13.09 19.52
N LEU A 333 -1.08 12.99 19.17
CA LEU A 333 -2.17 13.63 19.94
C LEU A 333 -2.21 13.21 21.41
N PHE A 334 -1.86 11.95 21.70
CA PHE A 334 -1.90 11.39 23.06
C PHE A 334 -0.50 11.21 23.67
N SER A 335 0.52 11.87 23.10
CA SER A 335 1.93 11.66 23.49
C SER A 335 2.21 12.01 24.96
N SER A 336 1.46 12.98 25.51
CA SER A 336 1.52 13.41 26.91
C SER A 336 1.09 12.29 27.87
N GLN A 337 0.16 11.44 27.46
CA GLN A 337 -0.37 10.33 28.26
C GLN A 337 0.48 9.05 28.12
N LEU A 338 1.25 8.93 27.04
CA LEU A 338 1.96 7.69 26.66
C LEU A 338 3.40 7.58 27.18
N LYS A 339 3.88 8.49 28.03
CA LYS A 339 5.25 8.51 28.59
C LYS A 339 6.31 8.16 27.51
N LEU A 340 6.27 8.86 26.37
CA LEU A 340 7.22 8.66 25.27
C LEU A 340 8.56 9.34 25.57
N LYS A 341 9.67 8.76 25.07
CA LYS A 341 11.00 9.39 25.18
C LYS A 341 11.03 10.65 24.33
N THR A 342 11.81 11.66 24.72
CA THR A 342 11.92 12.93 23.98
C THR A 342 12.28 12.73 22.51
N LYS A 343 13.27 11.86 22.23
CA LYS A 343 13.67 11.51 20.86
C LYS A 343 12.52 10.90 20.03
N ASP A 344 11.67 10.08 20.66
CA ASP A 344 10.52 9.49 19.96
C ASP A 344 9.47 10.56 19.64
N LYS A 345 9.30 11.57 20.51
CA LYS A 345 8.38 12.69 20.27
C LYS A 345 8.85 13.58 19.13
N GLU A 346 10.14 13.87 19.04
CA GLU A 346 10.74 14.64 17.93
C GLU A 346 10.58 13.89 16.59
N VAL A 347 10.87 12.59 16.57
CA VAL A 347 10.67 11.75 15.38
C VAL A 347 9.20 11.70 14.96
N LEU A 348 8.28 11.59 15.92
CA LEU A 348 6.85 11.61 15.65
C LEU A 348 6.40 12.98 15.11
N LEU A 349 6.99 14.08 15.60
CA LEU A 349 6.77 15.44 15.11
C LEU A 349 7.03 15.54 13.60
N ASP A 350 8.22 15.10 13.17
CA ASP A 350 8.62 15.10 11.76
C ASP A 350 7.67 14.29 10.89
N ILE A 351 7.31 13.08 11.36
CA ILE A 351 6.44 12.16 10.62
C ILE A 351 5.05 12.75 10.47
N PHE A 352 4.46 13.30 11.54
CA PHE A 352 3.12 13.84 11.44
C PHE A 352 3.06 15.13 10.64
N LEU A 353 4.08 16.02 10.76
CA LEU A 353 4.15 17.24 9.96
C LEU A 353 4.10 16.89 8.48
N PHE A 354 4.90 15.90 8.06
CA PHE A 354 4.85 15.38 6.70
C PHE A 354 3.46 14.83 6.34
N ILE A 355 2.86 14.02 7.22
CA ILE A 355 1.54 13.42 6.96
C ILE A 355 0.50 14.52 6.71
N VAL A 356 0.38 15.48 7.64
CA VAL A 356 -0.65 16.52 7.61
C VAL A 356 -0.48 17.45 6.42
N THR A 357 0.76 17.83 6.09
CA THR A 357 1.05 18.91 5.14
C THR A 357 1.33 18.45 3.71
N ILE A 358 1.87 17.25 3.52
CA ILE A 358 2.33 16.73 2.22
C ILE A 358 1.58 15.48 1.80
N TYR A 359 1.23 14.60 2.73
CA TYR A 359 0.72 13.27 2.41
C TYR A 359 -0.78 13.20 2.18
N VAL A 360 -1.58 13.74 3.12
CA VAL A 360 -3.03 13.48 3.19
C VAL A 360 -3.76 14.18 2.04
N GLN A 361 -3.44 15.43 1.73
CA GLN A 361 -4.15 16.17 0.67
C GLN A 361 -4.04 15.49 -0.71
N PRO A 362 -2.84 15.16 -1.24
CA PRO A 362 -2.72 14.42 -2.48
C PRO A 362 -3.43 13.07 -2.41
N LEU A 363 -3.28 12.35 -1.29
CA LEU A 363 -3.93 11.06 -1.04
C LEU A 363 -5.44 11.07 -1.31
N LEU A 364 -6.12 12.12 -0.86
CA LEU A 364 -7.56 12.27 -1.02
C LEU A 364 -7.96 12.68 -2.45
N GLN A 365 -7.09 13.37 -3.18
CA GLN A 365 -7.37 13.88 -4.52
C GLN A 365 -7.25 12.84 -5.64
N PHE A 366 -7.03 11.56 -5.34
CA PHE A 366 -6.83 10.48 -6.33
C PHE A 366 -8.07 9.89 -6.97
N ILE A 367 -9.19 10.55 -6.79
CA ILE A 367 -10.50 10.17 -7.30
C ILE A 367 -10.47 9.95 -8.82
N LEU A 368 -9.57 10.64 -9.52
CA LEU A 368 -9.55 10.68 -10.98
C LEU A 368 -8.20 10.27 -11.53
N THR A 369 -8.21 9.19 -12.29
CA THR A 369 -7.04 8.62 -12.97
C THR A 369 -6.51 9.51 -14.07
N VAL A 370 -7.39 10.24 -14.76
CA VAL A 370 -7.00 11.21 -15.78
C VAL A 370 -6.22 12.40 -15.17
N LYS A 371 -6.56 12.81 -13.94
CA LYS A 371 -5.79 13.83 -13.21
C LYS A 371 -4.54 13.24 -12.58
N ALA A 372 -4.26 11.95 -12.78
CA ALA A 372 -3.28 11.26 -11.99
C ALA A 372 -1.86 11.79 -12.16
N PRO A 373 -1.34 11.83 -13.40
CA PRO A 373 0.05 12.24 -13.62
C PRO A 373 0.31 13.67 -13.14
N TYR A 374 -0.65 14.58 -13.38
CA TYR A 374 -0.56 15.96 -12.90
C TYR A 374 -0.48 16.05 -11.38
N LYS A 375 -1.31 15.28 -10.67
CA LYS A 375 -1.29 15.26 -9.20
C LYS A 375 -0.03 14.61 -8.64
N ASP A 376 0.49 13.59 -9.30
CA ASP A 376 1.76 12.97 -8.91
C ASP A 376 2.93 13.95 -9.11
N LEU A 377 2.92 14.72 -10.20
CA LEU A 377 3.89 15.81 -10.41
C LEU A 377 3.76 16.91 -9.35
N CYS A 378 2.54 17.31 -9.00
CA CYS A 378 2.31 18.28 -7.92
C CYS A 378 2.87 17.75 -6.59
N PHE A 379 2.64 16.48 -6.29
CA PHE A 379 3.18 15.83 -5.10
C PHE A 379 4.71 15.81 -5.09
N LEU A 380 5.36 15.47 -6.20
CA LEU A 380 6.82 15.53 -6.32
C LEU A 380 7.36 16.95 -6.12
N LYS A 381 6.67 17.97 -6.64
CA LYS A 381 7.02 19.38 -6.38
C LYS A 381 6.89 19.71 -4.89
N CYS A 382 5.80 19.29 -4.25
CA CYS A 382 5.61 19.46 -2.81
C CYS A 382 6.73 18.79 -2.00
N LEU A 383 7.13 17.56 -2.36
CA LEU A 383 8.27 16.87 -1.75
C LEU A 383 9.56 17.67 -1.91
N LYS A 384 9.83 18.17 -3.11
CA LYS A 384 11.03 18.98 -3.37
C LYS A 384 11.07 20.26 -2.55
N THR A 385 9.93 20.93 -2.40
CA THR A 385 9.84 22.13 -1.55
C THR A 385 9.96 21.77 -0.06
N TYR A 386 9.50 20.58 0.35
CA TYR A 386 9.55 20.11 1.73
C TYR A 386 10.97 19.83 2.22
N GLU A 387 11.96 19.64 1.33
CA GLU A 387 13.37 19.56 1.70
C GLU A 387 13.82 20.79 2.52
N ASN A 388 13.24 21.97 2.27
CA ASN A 388 13.53 23.19 3.04
C ASN A 388 12.98 23.15 4.48
N VAL A 389 11.99 22.30 4.74
CA VAL A 389 11.39 22.10 6.06
C VAL A 389 12.12 20.98 6.81
N ASN A 390 12.46 19.90 6.12
CA ASN A 390 13.18 18.77 6.71
C ASN A 390 14.06 18.09 5.67
N GLU A 391 15.34 18.46 5.60
CA GLU A 391 16.31 17.96 4.62
C GLU A 391 16.47 16.43 4.64
N SER A 392 16.17 15.78 5.77
CA SER A 392 16.29 14.33 5.86
C SER A 392 15.10 13.54 5.29
N ILE A 393 13.98 14.20 4.95
CA ILE A 393 12.81 13.62 4.28
C ILE A 393 12.82 14.08 2.82
#